data_AF-A0A059LT40-F1
#
_entry.id   AF-A0A059LT40-F1
#
_cell.length_a   1.000
_cell.length_b   1.000
_cell.length_c   1.000
_cell.angle_alpha   90.00
_cell.angle_beta   90.00
_cell.angle_gamma   90.00
#
_symmetry.space_group_name_H-M   'P 1'
#
loop_
_entity.id
_entity.type
_entity.pdbx_description
1 polymer ?
#
loop_
_entity_poly.entity_id
_entity_poly.type
_entity_poly.pdbx_seq_one_letter_code
_entity_poly.pdbx_strand_id
1 'polypeptide(L)'
;ELLPEKRMLTHPNLAKAVGSDFLAARLRLLRPAAHTFGHTHFSWDTQLADGVRYVQWPLGYPVEQRKRAKTAEAWKPLLLFDSEQGGLTPARHCYWSAHYEAVSRDPYDVRPAPWVTVR
;
A
#
# COMPACT_ATOMS: atom_id res chain seq x y z
N GLU A 1 7.95 4.66 1.53
CA GLU A 1 6.67 3.92 1.66
C GLU A 1 6.36 3.21 0.35
N LEU A 2 5.45 2.23 0.36
CA LEU A 2 5.03 1.52 -0.84
C LEU A 2 4.02 2.37 -1.64
N LEU A 3 4.50 3.00 -2.70
CA LEU A 3 3.68 3.68 -3.70
C LEU A 3 3.71 2.87 -5.00
N PRO A 4 2.62 2.77 -5.77
CA PRO A 4 2.71 2.33 -7.17
C PRO A 4 3.68 3.22 -7.99
N GLU A 5 4.24 2.68 -9.07
CA GLU A 5 5.13 3.46 -9.95
C GLU A 5 4.43 4.71 -10.50
N LYS A 6 5.19 5.80 -10.73
CA LYS A 6 4.63 7.10 -11.16
C LYS A 6 3.77 6.98 -12.42
N ARG A 7 4.15 6.11 -13.36
CA ARG A 7 3.40 5.82 -14.58
C ARG A 7 1.98 5.30 -14.35
N MET A 8 1.71 4.72 -13.18
CA MET A 8 0.41 4.15 -12.81
C MET A 8 -0.47 5.14 -12.04
N LEU A 9 0.03 6.34 -11.70
CA LEU A 9 -0.65 7.32 -10.87
C LEU A 9 -1.43 8.33 -11.72
N THR A 10 -2.71 8.50 -11.42
CA THR A 10 -3.52 9.61 -11.98
C THR A 10 -3.05 10.99 -11.52
N HIS A 11 -2.37 11.05 -10.37
CA HIS A 11 -1.79 12.26 -9.79
C HIS A 11 -0.29 12.02 -9.51
N PRO A 12 0.60 12.26 -10.49
CA PRO A 12 2.02 11.92 -10.36
C PRO A 12 2.72 12.70 -9.24
N ASN A 13 2.20 13.87 -8.87
CA ASN A 13 2.73 14.66 -7.75
C ASN A 13 2.54 13.99 -6.38
N LEU A 14 1.69 12.97 -6.25
CA LEU A 14 1.57 12.20 -5.01
C LEU A 14 2.93 11.61 -4.58
N ALA A 15 3.78 11.24 -5.54
CA ALA A 15 5.13 10.74 -5.27
C ALA A 15 6.04 11.74 -4.53
N LYS A 16 5.69 13.04 -4.51
CA LYS A 16 6.44 14.08 -3.79
C LYS A 16 6.04 14.18 -2.31
N ALA A 17 4.95 13.56 -1.91
CA ALA A 17 4.37 13.67 -0.57
C ALA A 17 4.32 12.33 0.18
N VAL A 18 5.12 11.33 -0.24
CA VAL A 18 5.08 9.97 0.31
C VAL A 18 6.46 9.48 0.70
N GLY A 19 6.61 9.04 1.95
CA GLY A 19 7.85 8.52 2.50
C GLY A 19 9.03 9.49 2.51
N SER A 20 10.19 8.98 2.97
CA SER A 20 11.48 9.67 2.92
C SER A 20 12.63 8.66 3.14
N ASP A 21 13.85 9.06 2.78
CA ASP A 21 15.05 8.24 3.02
C ASP A 21 15.33 8.06 4.52
N PHE A 22 15.05 9.07 5.33
CA PHE A 22 15.17 9.00 6.79
C PHE A 22 14.20 7.98 7.40
N LEU A 23 12.95 7.94 6.91
CA LEU A 23 11.99 6.94 7.35
C LEU A 23 12.42 5.54 6.92
N ALA A 24 12.91 5.38 5.68
CA ALA A 24 13.41 4.10 5.19
C ALA A 24 14.61 3.61 6.02
N ALA A 25 15.56 4.50 6.34
CA ALA A 25 16.70 4.17 7.21
C ALA A 25 16.23 3.72 8.61
N ARG A 26 15.23 4.40 9.19
CA ARG A 26 14.67 4.02 10.49
C ARG A 26 13.98 2.66 10.45
N LEU A 27 13.23 2.34 9.40
CA LEU A 27 12.60 1.02 9.24
C LEU A 27 13.63 -0.10 9.14
N ARG A 28 14.70 0.10 8.34
CA ARG A 28 15.81 -0.85 8.24
C ARG A 28 16.53 -1.07 9.57
N LEU A 29 16.68 -0.01 10.37
CA LEU A 29 17.31 -0.10 11.68
C LEU A 29 16.43 -0.86 12.69
N LEU A 30 15.15 -0.50 12.78
CA LEU A 30 14.24 -1.05 13.79
C LEU A 30 13.76 -2.46 13.45
N ARG A 31 13.64 -2.80 12.16
CA ARG A 31 13.06 -4.06 11.65
C ARG A 31 11.78 -4.47 12.41
N PRO A 32 10.75 -3.60 12.42
CA PRO A 32 9.53 -3.91 13.16
C PRO A 32 8.82 -5.12 12.55
N ALA A 33 8.00 -5.83 13.34
CA ALA A 33 7.17 -6.92 12.82
C ALA A 33 6.22 -6.43 11.70
N ALA A 34 5.69 -5.22 11.83
CA ALA A 34 4.90 -4.56 10.80
C ALA A 34 5.16 -3.05 10.75
N HIS A 35 5.09 -2.47 9.56
CA HIS A 35 5.01 -1.04 9.31
C HIS A 35 3.61 -0.70 8.80
N THR A 36 2.81 -0.05 9.65
CA THR A 36 1.49 0.48 9.29
C THR A 36 1.62 1.91 8.80
N PHE A 37 1.01 2.21 7.66
CA PHE A 37 1.06 3.54 7.03
C PHE A 37 -0.26 3.85 6.30
N GLY A 38 -0.36 5.04 5.71
CA GLY A 38 -1.60 5.61 5.21
C GLY A 38 -1.42 6.61 4.08
N HIS A 39 -2.27 7.63 4.05
CA HIS A 39 -2.23 8.78 3.13
C HIS A 39 -2.58 8.49 1.65
N THR A 40 -2.00 7.48 1.00
CA THR A 40 -2.13 7.32 -0.47
C THR A 40 -3.43 6.68 -0.94
N HIS A 41 -4.24 6.19 -0.01
CA HIS A 41 -5.47 5.42 -0.25
C HIS A 41 -5.28 4.12 -1.04
N PHE A 42 -4.09 3.72 -1.47
CA PHE A 42 -3.84 2.40 -2.05
C PHE A 42 -3.80 1.31 -0.97
N SER A 43 -4.54 0.22 -1.13
CA SER A 43 -4.48 -0.87 -0.16
C SER A 43 -3.22 -1.72 -0.39
N TRP A 44 -2.49 -1.97 0.69
CA TRP A 44 -1.30 -2.82 0.75
C TRP A 44 -1.37 -3.73 1.96
N ASP A 45 -0.95 -4.97 1.77
CA ASP A 45 -0.67 -5.91 2.84
C ASP A 45 0.28 -6.97 2.26
N THR A 46 1.58 -6.82 2.53
CA THR A 46 2.62 -7.67 1.95
C THR A 46 3.84 -7.68 2.85
N GLN A 47 4.61 -8.77 2.84
CA GLN A 47 5.91 -8.85 3.51
C GLN A 47 7.01 -8.69 2.47
N LEU A 48 7.93 -7.77 2.71
CA LEU A 48 9.09 -7.58 1.83
C LEU A 48 10.25 -8.48 2.27
N ALA A 49 11.30 -8.53 1.44
CA ALA A 49 12.50 -9.34 1.69
C ALA A 49 13.26 -8.96 2.99
N ASP A 50 12.98 -7.78 3.57
CA ASP A 50 13.51 -7.36 4.87
C ASP A 50 12.80 -8.02 6.07
N GLY A 51 11.78 -8.85 5.80
CA GLY A 51 10.96 -9.53 6.81
C GLY A 51 9.88 -8.66 7.44
N VAL A 52 9.83 -7.36 7.11
CA VAL A 52 8.83 -6.42 7.65
C VAL A 52 7.54 -6.55 6.84
N ARG A 53 6.40 -6.64 7.53
CA ARG A 53 5.08 -6.59 6.89
C ARG A 53 4.63 -5.13 6.71
N TYR A 54 4.39 -4.72 5.48
CA TYR A 54 3.93 -3.38 5.12
C TYR A 54 2.41 -3.39 4.93
N VAL A 55 1.70 -2.60 5.72
CA VAL A 55 0.23 -2.59 5.73
C VAL A 55 -0.32 -1.18 5.57
N GLN A 56 -1.13 -1.00 4.54
CA GLN A 56 -1.97 0.17 4.35
C GLN A 56 -3.40 -0.30 4.09
N TRP A 57 -4.31 -0.03 5.04
CA TRP A 57 -5.72 -0.44 4.97
C TRP A 57 -6.64 0.78 5.00
N PRO A 58 -6.73 1.55 3.91
CA PRO A 58 -7.41 2.84 3.93
C PRO A 58 -8.93 2.69 3.76
N LEU A 59 -9.68 3.56 4.43
CA LEU A 59 -11.12 3.74 4.19
C LEU A 59 -11.36 4.39 2.82
N GLY A 60 -10.59 5.43 2.48
CA GLY A 60 -10.71 6.19 1.23
C GLY A 60 -11.93 7.11 1.18
N TYR A 61 -12.03 7.90 0.11
CA TYR A 61 -13.17 8.77 -0.14
C TYR A 61 -14.41 7.98 -0.62
N PRO A 62 -15.63 8.52 -0.48
CA PRO A 62 -16.86 7.82 -0.91
C PRO A 62 -16.84 7.37 -2.37
N VAL A 63 -16.24 8.16 -3.29
CA VAL A 63 -16.09 7.77 -4.69
C VAL A 63 -15.19 6.55 -4.85
N GLU A 64 -14.11 6.46 -4.07
CA GLU A 64 -13.14 5.37 -4.13
C GLU A 64 -13.70 4.10 -3.50
N GLN A 65 -14.46 4.25 -2.42
CA GLN A 65 -15.23 3.18 -1.77
C GLN A 65 -16.20 2.52 -2.76
N ARG A 66 -17.00 3.32 -3.48
CA ARG A 66 -17.89 2.83 -4.55
C ARG A 66 -17.14 2.07 -5.64
N LYS A 67 -15.97 2.57 -6.07
CA LYS A 67 -15.12 1.86 -7.05
C LYS A 67 -14.59 0.51 -6.54
N ARG A 68 -14.50 0.33 -5.22
CA ARG A 68 -14.11 -0.95 -4.58
C ARG A 68 -15.29 -1.86 -4.28
N ALA A 69 -16.50 -1.47 -4.67
CA ALA A 69 -17.75 -2.14 -4.30
C ALA A 69 -17.89 -2.37 -2.77
N LYS A 70 -17.32 -1.46 -1.97
CA LYS A 70 -17.43 -1.47 -0.50
C LYS A 70 -18.01 -0.14 -0.06
N THR A 71 -19.08 -0.14 0.72
CA THR A 71 -19.57 1.08 1.35
C THR A 71 -18.74 1.42 2.60
N ALA A 72 -18.88 2.64 3.11
CA ALA A 72 -18.21 3.05 4.35
C ALA A 72 -18.65 2.15 5.54
N GLU A 73 -19.93 1.80 5.57
CA GLU A 73 -20.54 0.97 6.62
C GLU A 73 -20.02 -0.48 6.58
N ALA A 74 -19.74 -0.97 5.37
CA ALA A 74 -19.18 -2.30 5.13
C ALA A 74 -17.65 -2.36 5.39
N TRP A 75 -16.96 -1.21 5.42
CA TRP A 75 -15.55 -1.17 5.76
C TRP A 75 -15.34 -1.50 7.24
N LYS A 76 -14.36 -2.34 7.54
CA LYS A 76 -13.97 -2.71 8.89
C LYS A 76 -12.47 -2.50 9.08
N PRO A 77 -12.02 -2.11 10.30
CA PRO A 77 -10.61 -2.10 10.65
C PRO A 77 -9.99 -3.49 10.39
N LEU A 78 -8.73 -3.49 9.96
CA LEU A 78 -7.95 -4.70 9.83
C LEU A 78 -7.37 -5.08 11.20
N LEU A 79 -7.74 -6.25 11.73
CA LEU A 79 -7.04 -6.84 12.86
C LEU A 79 -5.64 -7.26 12.41
N LEU A 80 -4.63 -6.48 12.79
CA LEU A 80 -3.24 -6.70 12.38
C LEU A 80 -2.49 -7.65 13.32
N PHE A 81 -2.73 -7.52 14.62
CA PHE A 81 -2.03 -8.26 15.66
C PHE A 81 -3.04 -8.77 16.68
N ASP A 82 -2.91 -10.04 17.05
CA ASP A 82 -3.71 -10.72 18.04
C ASP A 82 -2.76 -11.40 19.04
N SER A 83 -2.76 -10.93 20.28
CA SER A 83 -1.90 -11.46 21.34
C SER A 83 -2.32 -12.84 21.81
N GLU A 84 -3.60 -13.19 21.72
CA GLU A 84 -4.11 -14.51 22.11
C GLU A 84 -3.71 -15.56 21.07
N GLN A 85 -3.62 -15.16 19.79
CA GLN A 85 -3.13 -15.99 18.69
C GLN A 85 -1.61 -15.87 18.46
N GLY A 86 -0.90 -15.17 19.35
CA GLY A 86 0.55 -15.15 19.38
C GLY A 86 1.24 -14.29 18.32
N GLY A 87 0.54 -13.34 17.68
CA GLY A 87 1.23 -12.39 16.81
C GLY A 87 0.42 -11.74 15.69
N LEU A 88 1.10 -11.51 14.56
CA LEU A 88 0.50 -10.94 13.37
C LEU A 88 -0.53 -11.90 12.77
N THR A 89 -1.69 -11.37 12.39
CA THR A 89 -2.73 -12.14 11.67
C THR A 89 -2.31 -12.42 10.22
N PRO A 90 -2.96 -13.36 9.51
CA PRO A 90 -2.66 -13.57 8.08
C PRO A 90 -2.84 -12.32 7.21
N ALA A 91 -2.01 -12.20 6.16
CA ALA A 91 -2.11 -11.13 5.18
C ALA A 91 -3.47 -11.14 4.46
N ARG A 92 -4.03 -9.96 4.20
CA ARG A 92 -5.23 -9.79 3.38
C ARG A 92 -4.84 -9.52 1.95
N HIS A 93 -5.60 -10.09 1.03
CA HIS A 93 -5.44 -9.79 -0.39
C HIS A 93 -5.67 -8.29 -0.65
N CYS A 94 -4.68 -7.64 -1.26
CA CYS A 94 -4.72 -6.27 -1.73
C CYS A 94 -4.27 -6.23 -3.20
N TYR A 95 -4.97 -5.46 -4.04
CA TYR A 95 -4.66 -5.37 -5.48
C TYR A 95 -3.18 -5.05 -5.75
N TRP A 96 -2.62 -4.05 -5.07
CA TRP A 96 -1.22 -3.65 -5.30
C TRP A 96 -0.21 -4.66 -4.74
N SER A 97 -0.54 -5.37 -3.65
CA SER A 97 0.28 -6.50 -3.20
C SER A 97 0.35 -7.57 -4.29
N ALA A 98 -0.81 -8.05 -4.76
CA ALA A 98 -0.90 -9.09 -5.78
C ALA A 98 -0.28 -8.67 -7.12
N HIS A 99 -0.43 -7.39 -7.50
CA HIS A 99 0.20 -6.84 -8.70
C HIS A 99 1.72 -6.99 -8.63
N TYR A 100 2.35 -6.59 -7.51
CA TYR A 100 3.81 -6.61 -7.37
C TYR A 100 4.39 -7.96 -6.94
N GLU A 101 3.54 -8.94 -6.61
CA GLU A 101 3.93 -10.35 -6.56
C GLU A 101 4.16 -10.92 -7.98
N ALA A 102 3.35 -10.47 -8.95
CA ALA A 102 3.41 -10.96 -10.33
C ALA A 102 4.31 -10.10 -11.25
N VAL A 103 4.49 -8.82 -10.91
CA VAL A 103 5.16 -7.84 -11.78
C VAL A 103 6.34 -7.21 -11.05
N SER A 104 7.52 -7.27 -11.67
CA SER A 104 8.69 -6.55 -11.16
C SER A 104 8.50 -5.04 -11.28
N ARG A 105 8.96 -4.32 -10.26
CA ARG A 105 8.89 -2.85 -10.21
C ARG A 105 9.91 -2.24 -11.17
N ASP A 106 9.50 -1.23 -11.94
CA ASP A 106 10.41 -0.36 -12.70
C ASP A 106 10.15 1.12 -12.36
N PRO A 107 10.80 1.66 -11.32
CA PRO A 107 10.56 3.05 -10.89
C PRO A 107 11.03 4.10 -11.89
N TYR A 108 11.82 3.73 -12.90
CA TYR A 108 12.37 4.65 -13.90
C TYR A 108 11.52 4.75 -15.16
N ASP A 109 10.60 3.81 -15.39
CA ASP A 109 9.54 3.98 -16.38
C ASP A 109 8.56 5.06 -15.91
N VAL A 110 8.68 6.24 -16.53
CA VAL A 110 7.84 7.42 -16.25
C VAL A 110 6.81 7.67 -17.34
N ARG A 111 6.72 6.81 -18.38
CA ARG A 111 5.71 6.97 -19.43
C ARG A 111 4.35 6.57 -18.84
N PRO A 112 3.37 7.48 -18.75
CA PRO A 112 2.07 7.15 -18.16
C PRO A 112 1.43 5.95 -18.85
N ALA A 113 0.88 5.03 -18.05
CA ALA A 113 0.22 3.86 -18.57
C ALA A 113 -1.03 4.26 -19.38
N PRO A 114 -1.41 3.51 -20.44
CA PRO A 114 -2.50 3.91 -21.33
C PRO A 114 -3.83 4.20 -20.61
N TRP A 115 -4.16 3.42 -19.58
CA TRP A 115 -5.39 3.58 -18.78
C TRP A 115 -5.35 4.76 -17.79
N VAL A 116 -4.18 5.40 -17.60
CA VAL A 116 -4.04 6.63 -16.80
C VAL A 116 -4.24 7.86 -17.68
N THR A 117 -3.94 7.77 -18.99
CA THR A 117 -4.01 8.88 -19.94
C THR A 117 -5.38 9.11 -20.56
N VAL A 118 -6.24 8.07 -20.58
CA VAL A 118 -7.61 8.19 -21.11
C VAL A 118 -8.52 8.67 -19.97
N ARG A 119 -9.07 9.87 -20.11
CA ARG A 119 -10.11 10.43 -19.23
C ARG A 119 -11.43 10.52 -19.97
#